data_AF-C3YW57-F1
#
_entry.id   AF-C3YW57-F1
#
_cell.length_a   1.000
_cell.length_b   1.000
_cell.length_c   1.000
_cell.angle_alpha   90.00
_cell.angle_beta   90.00
_cell.angle_gamma   90.00
#
_symmetry.space_group_name_H-M   'P 1'
#
loop_
_entity.id
_entity.type
_entity.pdbx_description
1 polymer ?
#
loop_
_entity_poly.entity_id
_entity_poly.type
_entity_poly.pdbx_seq_one_letter_code
_entity_poly.pdbx_strand_id
1 'polypeptide(L)'
;SNKDEKSEELSALMQRLRTKSAQIKSWSDTSKLVRSAMDKRAVDNMDHSRLRKCINALQKALKVTTLPSMVERLDSVARQVGLNFKVSSSGHECCISSELFYVEIRLDTSGGVQDVRVAHHGSESQGCLEMLRVLRNGDFKEFVGHLKGLLNIYRIPGDSKIKMRTYQTLLCMESDLTKMADAYKMSGGRGDPMTQIQKGIVGYVIPRQGGHPMQLKCFISPYDMLNVEREKSETIHDNVPRDVGQSVNVVLEGSTSHKLQTQPLFAGINPPQHDSKGSPAFAGINNNNMMLLPACFSLVPPSPIPLSISTIKRIHSATGILCGDESKAVPMNRLVTQNVMEAKGIADMDNNNGRNKLFHVTLPDQHHSYYINDAPDLKGVLVSKIPFTHPACVPRVLEALRQQTVYNTLITSCVRKGCEEAKENAQLFEVNTTSPTGISVTFEHPVQESMACLEIDLADPNHVKCKVHIPAGDAPVCTDEYATMVMNRCLSIPVLMRAIARHA
;
A
#
# COMPACT_ATOMS: atom_id res chain seq x y z
N SER A 1 -23.27 -55.27 -0.74
CA SER A 1 -23.91 -54.44 -1.79
C SER A 1 -23.26 -53.04 -1.84
N ASN A 2 -23.61 -52.07 -1.00
CA ASN A 2 -23.02 -50.70 -1.07
C ASN A 2 -21.54 -50.56 -0.63
N LYS A 3 -20.93 -51.61 -0.08
CA LYS A 3 -19.52 -51.67 0.35
C LYS A 3 -18.61 -52.33 -0.69
N ASP A 4 -19.17 -53.22 -1.50
CA ASP A 4 -18.47 -53.94 -2.55
C ASP A 4 -18.32 -53.06 -3.80
N GLU A 5 -19.34 -52.26 -4.11
CA GLU A 5 -19.35 -51.25 -5.18
C GLU A 5 -18.24 -50.20 -5.00
N LYS A 6 -18.07 -49.67 -3.78
CA LYS A 6 -16.99 -48.71 -3.47
C LYS A 6 -15.59 -49.32 -3.56
N SER A 7 -15.46 -50.63 -3.30
CA SER A 7 -14.20 -51.35 -3.40
C SER A 7 -13.80 -51.55 -4.87
N GLU A 8 -14.76 -51.89 -5.73
CA GLU A 8 -14.55 -52.00 -7.17
C GLU A 8 -14.20 -50.64 -7.80
N GLU A 9 -14.90 -49.57 -7.44
CA GLU A 9 -14.60 -48.21 -7.91
C GLU A 9 -13.19 -47.74 -7.52
N LEU A 10 -12.77 -48.01 -6.28
CA LEU A 10 -11.43 -47.68 -5.81
C LEU A 10 -10.36 -48.48 -6.57
N SER A 11 -10.62 -49.76 -6.86
CA SER A 11 -9.71 -50.60 -7.64
C SER A 11 -9.55 -50.09 -9.07
N ALA A 12 -10.66 -49.68 -9.71
CA ALA A 12 -10.67 -49.14 -11.06
C ALA A 12 -9.95 -47.79 -11.13
N LEU A 13 -10.12 -46.94 -10.12
CA LEU A 13 -9.41 -45.66 -9.99
C LEU A 13 -7.89 -45.88 -9.82
N MET A 14 -7.50 -46.82 -8.96
CA MET A 14 -6.08 -47.17 -8.73
C MET A 14 -5.43 -47.77 -9.97
N GLN A 15 -6.17 -48.55 -10.75
CA GLN A 15 -5.70 -49.09 -12.02
C GLN A 15 -5.50 -47.97 -13.05
N ARG A 16 -6.46 -47.04 -13.20
CA ARG A 16 -6.33 -45.85 -14.06
C ARG A 16 -5.14 -44.97 -13.66
N LEU A 17 -4.90 -44.79 -12.37
CA LEU A 17 -3.75 -44.04 -11.85
C LEU A 17 -2.43 -44.71 -12.19
N ARG A 18 -2.33 -46.04 -12.06
CA ARG A 18 -1.13 -46.81 -12.44
C ARG A 18 -0.87 -46.76 -13.94
N THR A 19 -1.91 -46.82 -14.78
CA THR A 19 -1.76 -46.70 -16.23
C THR A 19 -1.30 -45.30 -16.62
N LYS A 20 -1.87 -44.25 -16.01
CA LYS A 20 -1.42 -42.87 -16.21
C LYS A 20 0.00 -42.65 -15.70
N SER A 21 0.37 -43.18 -14.53
CA SER A 21 1.73 -43.01 -13.98
C SER A 21 2.78 -43.72 -14.83
N ALA A 22 2.46 -44.87 -15.43
CA ALA A 22 3.33 -45.56 -16.37
C ALA A 22 3.50 -44.81 -17.70
N GLN A 23 2.52 -43.96 -18.07
CA GLN A 23 2.60 -43.06 -19.25
C GLN A 23 3.32 -41.74 -18.94
N ILE A 24 3.51 -41.38 -17.67
CA ILE A 24 4.30 -40.21 -17.27
C ILE A 24 5.78 -40.57 -17.48
N LYS A 25 6.38 -39.98 -18.52
CA LYS A 25 7.81 -40.11 -18.78
C LYS A 25 8.61 -39.68 -17.56
N SER A 26 9.72 -40.37 -17.31
CA SER A 26 10.63 -40.02 -16.23
C SER A 26 11.04 -38.54 -16.34
N TRP A 27 11.27 -37.87 -15.20
CA TRP A 27 11.68 -36.46 -15.21
C TRP A 27 12.97 -36.24 -16.01
N SER A 28 13.86 -37.23 -16.04
CA SER A 28 15.07 -37.19 -16.84
C SER A 28 14.77 -37.22 -18.34
N ASP A 29 13.82 -38.02 -18.82
CA ASP A 29 13.42 -38.06 -20.23
C ASP A 29 12.68 -36.79 -20.64
N THR A 30 11.83 -36.26 -19.76
CA THR A 30 11.17 -34.96 -19.96
C THR A 30 12.21 -33.83 -20.06
N SER A 31 13.26 -33.86 -19.23
CA SER A 31 14.36 -32.89 -19.28
C SER A 31 15.19 -32.99 -20.57
N LYS A 32 15.43 -34.20 -21.08
CA LYS A 32 16.13 -34.43 -22.36
C LYS A 32 15.30 -33.93 -23.54
N LEU A 33 13.98 -34.16 -23.51
CA LEU A 33 13.07 -33.70 -24.55
C LEU A 33 12.98 -32.17 -24.59
N VAL A 34 12.96 -31.51 -23.42
CA VAL A 34 13.03 -30.05 -23.31
C VAL A 34 14.36 -29.53 -23.87
N ARG A 35 15.51 -30.14 -23.55
CA ARG A 35 16.80 -29.75 -24.15
C ARG A 35 16.85 -29.97 -25.66
N SER A 36 16.28 -31.07 -26.17
CA SER A 36 16.19 -31.33 -27.62
C SER A 36 15.28 -30.31 -28.33
N ALA A 37 14.20 -29.86 -27.68
CA ALA A 37 13.35 -28.79 -28.18
C ALA A 37 14.05 -27.42 -28.11
N MET A 38 14.99 -27.21 -27.17
CA MET A 38 15.82 -26.00 -27.10
C MET A 38 16.80 -25.88 -28.28
N ASP A 39 17.24 -27.00 -28.87
CA ASP A 39 18.19 -27.00 -30.01
C ASP A 39 17.53 -26.72 -31.37
N LYS A 40 16.23 -27.03 -31.55
CA LYS A 40 15.53 -26.83 -32.82
C LYS A 40 14.94 -25.40 -32.90
N ARG A 41 15.72 -24.47 -33.46
CA ARG A 41 15.35 -23.05 -33.68
C ARG A 41 14.35 -22.83 -34.84
N ALA A 42 13.16 -23.40 -34.76
CA ALA A 42 12.07 -23.05 -35.68
C ALA A 42 10.70 -23.29 -35.01
N VAL A 43 10.23 -22.33 -34.22
CA VAL A 43 8.84 -22.32 -33.70
C VAL A 43 8.35 -20.87 -33.73
N ASP A 44 7.11 -20.67 -34.18
CA ASP A 44 6.46 -19.37 -34.40
C ASP A 44 6.64 -18.34 -33.27
N ASN A 45 6.68 -17.05 -33.64
CA ASN A 45 6.96 -15.92 -32.75
C ASN A 45 6.06 -15.83 -31.51
N MET A 46 4.82 -16.34 -31.56
CA MET A 46 3.91 -16.37 -30.40
C MET A 46 4.35 -17.40 -29.34
N ASP A 47 4.84 -18.56 -29.76
CA ASP A 47 5.31 -19.62 -28.87
C ASP A 47 6.67 -19.28 -28.25
N HIS A 48 7.51 -18.54 -28.96
CA HIS A 48 8.76 -18.00 -28.42
C HIS A 48 8.52 -17.11 -27.18
N SER A 49 7.45 -16.28 -27.19
CA SER A 49 7.13 -15.40 -26.07
C SER A 49 6.62 -16.16 -24.83
N ARG A 50 5.79 -17.19 -25.05
CA ARG A 50 5.25 -18.06 -23.98
C ARG A 50 6.34 -18.95 -23.41
N LEU A 51 7.17 -19.55 -24.28
CA LEU A 51 8.33 -20.34 -23.89
C LEU A 51 9.34 -19.50 -23.13
N ARG A 52 9.62 -18.26 -23.55
CA ARG A 52 10.45 -17.31 -22.80
C ARG A 52 9.88 -17.02 -21.41
N LYS A 53 8.55 -16.86 -21.28
CA LYS A 53 7.88 -16.69 -19.98
C LYS A 53 8.02 -17.92 -19.09
N CYS A 54 7.81 -19.12 -19.64
CA CYS A 54 7.97 -20.39 -18.90
C CYS A 54 9.42 -20.64 -18.48
N ILE A 55 10.39 -20.35 -19.37
CA ILE A 55 11.83 -20.44 -19.07
C ILE A 55 12.20 -19.43 -17.98
N ASN A 56 11.74 -18.18 -18.09
CA ASN A 56 11.96 -17.18 -17.06
C ASN A 56 11.34 -17.59 -15.72
N ALA A 57 10.18 -18.26 -15.72
CA ALA A 57 9.56 -18.79 -14.51
C ALA A 57 10.35 -19.97 -13.92
N LEU A 58 10.84 -20.90 -14.74
CA LEU A 58 11.69 -22.01 -14.32
C LEU A 58 13.04 -21.51 -13.78
N GLN A 59 13.70 -20.58 -14.47
CA GLN A 59 14.93 -19.94 -14.01
C GLN A 59 14.72 -19.11 -12.74
N LYS A 60 13.51 -18.61 -12.47
CA LYS A 60 13.16 -17.99 -11.17
C LYS A 60 12.99 -19.02 -10.06
N ALA A 61 12.62 -20.26 -10.38
CA ALA A 61 12.39 -21.33 -9.41
C ALA A 61 13.65 -22.14 -9.08
N LEU A 62 14.67 -22.11 -9.94
CA LEU A 62 15.96 -22.77 -9.68
C LEU A 62 16.73 -22.00 -8.60
N LYS A 63 17.07 -22.69 -7.49
CA LYS A 63 18.02 -22.16 -6.51
C LYS A 63 19.37 -21.97 -7.18
N VAL A 64 19.92 -20.76 -7.08
CA VAL A 64 21.27 -20.48 -7.52
C VAL A 64 22.23 -21.17 -6.55
N THR A 65 22.87 -22.25 -6.99
CA THR A 65 23.74 -23.08 -6.13
C THR A 65 25.22 -22.99 -6.48
N THR A 66 25.58 -22.17 -7.48
CA THR A 66 26.98 -22.03 -7.92
C THR A 66 27.33 -20.57 -8.20
N LEU A 67 28.61 -20.23 -8.03
CA LEU A 67 29.15 -18.90 -8.32
C LEU A 67 28.86 -18.43 -9.77
N PRO A 68 29.10 -19.23 -10.84
CA PRO A 68 28.79 -18.79 -12.20
C PRO A 68 27.29 -18.53 -12.43
N SER A 69 26.42 -19.38 -11.87
CA SER A 69 24.96 -19.18 -11.97
C SER A 69 24.51 -17.89 -11.27
N MET A 70 25.15 -17.51 -10.16
CA MET A 70 24.85 -16.25 -9.47
C MET A 70 25.26 -15.04 -10.29
N VAL A 71 26.47 -15.07 -10.86
CA VAL A 71 26.98 -14.01 -11.74
C VAL A 71 26.09 -13.86 -12.97
N GLU A 72 25.71 -14.95 -13.63
CA GLU A 72 24.80 -14.93 -14.79
C GLU A 72 23.43 -14.35 -14.41
N ARG A 73 22.93 -14.69 -13.22
CA ARG A 73 21.65 -14.17 -12.73
C ARG A 73 21.71 -12.66 -12.45
N LEU A 74 22.80 -12.19 -11.85
CA LEU A 74 23.03 -10.77 -11.60
C LEU A 74 23.19 -9.98 -12.92
N ASP A 75 23.91 -10.51 -13.91
CA ASP A 75 24.02 -9.91 -15.25
C ASP A 75 22.63 -9.82 -15.91
N SER A 76 21.87 -10.92 -15.87
CA SER A 76 20.50 -10.97 -16.40
C SER A 76 19.59 -9.92 -15.76
N VAL A 77 19.67 -9.76 -14.43
CA VAL A 77 18.93 -8.73 -13.70
C VAL A 77 19.38 -7.32 -14.09
N ALA A 78 20.69 -7.07 -14.18
CA ALA A 78 21.22 -5.77 -14.58
C ALA A 78 20.71 -5.39 -15.99
N ARG A 79 20.82 -6.32 -16.95
CA ARG A 79 20.32 -6.11 -18.33
C ARG A 79 18.81 -5.92 -18.38
N GLN A 80 18.04 -6.66 -17.59
CA GLN A 80 16.58 -6.50 -17.51
C GLN A 80 16.20 -5.07 -17.09
N VAL A 81 16.99 -4.46 -16.21
CA VAL A 81 16.76 -3.10 -15.71
C VAL A 81 17.42 -2.02 -16.60
N GLY A 82 18.31 -2.42 -17.52
CA GLY A 82 19.05 -1.51 -18.40
C GLY A 82 20.30 -0.92 -17.75
N LEU A 83 20.93 -1.65 -16.84
CA LEU A 83 22.16 -1.27 -16.12
C LEU A 83 23.38 -2.02 -16.66
N ASN A 84 24.56 -1.43 -16.47
CA ASN A 84 25.82 -2.06 -16.84
C ASN A 84 26.25 -3.08 -15.79
N PHE A 85 26.77 -4.23 -16.22
CA PHE A 85 27.30 -5.26 -15.35
C PHE A 85 28.79 -5.48 -15.63
N LYS A 86 29.59 -5.52 -14.55
CA LYS A 86 31.01 -5.88 -14.59
C LYS A 86 31.30 -6.92 -13.53
N VAL A 87 32.19 -7.85 -13.84
CA VAL A 87 32.67 -8.86 -12.90
C VAL A 87 34.20 -8.79 -12.86
N SER A 88 34.75 -8.96 -11.66
CA SER A 88 36.19 -9.08 -11.43
C SER A 88 36.76 -10.35 -12.07
N SER A 89 38.06 -10.38 -12.33
CA SER A 89 38.77 -11.52 -12.90
C SER A 89 38.64 -12.81 -12.07
N SER A 90 38.40 -12.67 -10.76
CA SER A 90 38.20 -13.78 -9.83
C SER A 90 36.75 -14.27 -9.75
N GLY A 91 35.79 -13.53 -10.30
CA GLY A 91 34.37 -13.86 -10.24
C GLY A 91 33.68 -13.56 -8.90
N HIS A 92 34.45 -13.21 -7.85
CA HIS A 92 33.91 -12.99 -6.50
C HIS A 92 33.38 -11.58 -6.25
N GLU A 93 33.67 -10.63 -7.13
CA GLU A 93 33.18 -9.26 -7.02
C GLU A 93 32.44 -8.87 -8.30
N CYS A 94 31.19 -8.47 -8.14
CA CYS A 94 30.30 -8.01 -9.20
C CYS A 94 29.94 -6.54 -8.96
N CYS A 95 29.81 -5.77 -10.04
CA CYS A 95 29.42 -4.38 -10.00
C CYS A 95 28.29 -4.13 -11.00
N ILE A 96 27.14 -3.64 -10.50
CA ILE A 96 26.02 -3.14 -11.31
C ILE A 96 26.07 -1.63 -11.27
N SER A 97 26.18 -0.96 -12.41
CA SER A 97 26.40 0.49 -12.48
C SER A 97 25.49 1.21 -13.46
N SER A 98 25.21 2.46 -13.13
CA SER A 98 24.66 3.49 -14.02
C SER A 98 25.65 4.65 -14.13
N GLU A 99 25.25 5.76 -14.75
CA GLU A 99 26.03 7.00 -14.75
C GLU A 99 26.19 7.61 -13.35
N LEU A 100 25.18 7.47 -12.47
CA LEU A 100 25.06 8.26 -11.24
C LEU A 100 25.14 7.44 -9.95
N PHE A 101 25.17 6.11 -10.05
CA PHE A 101 25.35 5.22 -8.92
C PHE A 101 25.94 3.89 -9.38
N TYR A 102 26.52 3.15 -8.44
CA TYR A 102 26.91 1.76 -8.62
C TYR A 102 26.59 0.92 -7.38
N VAL A 103 26.44 -0.37 -7.58
CA VAL A 103 26.16 -1.38 -6.57
C VAL A 103 27.25 -2.45 -6.64
N GLU A 104 28.03 -2.58 -5.58
CA GLU A 104 29.07 -3.59 -5.42
C GLU A 104 28.49 -4.80 -4.68
N ILE A 105 28.74 -5.99 -5.19
CA ILE A 105 28.26 -7.25 -4.62
C ILE A 105 29.46 -8.17 -4.48
N ARG A 106 29.72 -8.63 -3.25
CA ARG A 106 30.77 -9.59 -2.94
C ARG A 106 30.16 -10.97 -2.72
N LEU A 107 30.70 -11.96 -3.43
CA LEU A 107 30.26 -13.35 -3.44
C LEU A 107 31.32 -14.25 -2.81
N ASP A 108 30.87 -15.31 -2.14
CA ASP A 108 31.75 -16.38 -1.67
C ASP A 108 32.06 -17.40 -2.79
N THR A 109 32.84 -18.44 -2.48
CA THR A 109 33.20 -19.51 -3.42
C THR A 109 32.03 -20.41 -3.83
N SER A 110 30.95 -20.44 -3.05
CA SER A 110 29.71 -21.16 -3.35
C SER A 110 28.70 -20.33 -4.16
N GLY A 111 28.94 -19.02 -4.33
CA GLY A 111 28.01 -18.09 -4.96
C GLY A 111 27.04 -17.40 -3.98
N GLY A 112 27.22 -17.59 -2.68
CA GLY A 112 26.50 -16.89 -1.62
C GLY A 112 26.93 -15.43 -1.50
N VAL A 113 26.00 -14.54 -1.15
CA VAL A 113 26.28 -13.10 -1.05
C VAL A 113 26.82 -12.74 0.33
N GLN A 114 28.06 -12.25 0.36
CA GLN A 114 28.74 -11.83 1.58
C GLN A 114 28.43 -10.38 1.96
N ASP A 115 28.50 -9.47 0.99
CA ASP A 115 28.34 -8.03 1.20
C ASP A 115 27.69 -7.37 -0.03
N VAL A 116 26.92 -6.31 0.21
CA VAL A 116 26.32 -5.47 -0.82
C VAL A 116 26.50 -4.02 -0.42
N ARG A 117 27.10 -3.21 -1.29
CA ARG A 117 27.29 -1.78 -1.05
C ARG A 117 26.74 -0.95 -2.19
N VAL A 118 26.21 0.22 -1.87
CA VAL A 118 25.64 1.18 -2.82
C VAL A 118 26.41 2.48 -2.68
N ALA A 119 26.87 3.00 -3.81
CA ALA A 119 27.52 4.30 -3.89
C ALA A 119 26.80 5.17 -4.89
N HIS A 120 26.49 6.39 -4.47
CA HIS A 120 26.00 7.45 -5.34
C HIS A 120 27.20 8.27 -5.82
N HIS A 121 27.17 8.79 -7.04
CA HIS A 121 28.30 9.50 -7.64
C HIS A 121 28.76 10.67 -6.74
N GLY A 122 30.04 10.69 -6.36
CA GLY A 122 30.58 11.69 -5.44
C GLY A 122 30.27 11.47 -3.95
N SER A 123 29.70 10.31 -3.57
CA SER A 123 29.51 9.86 -2.19
C SER A 123 30.29 8.57 -1.92
N GLU A 124 30.58 8.28 -0.65
CA GLU A 124 31.21 7.02 -0.26
C GLU A 124 30.24 5.83 -0.42
N SER A 125 30.82 4.65 -0.67
CA SER A 125 30.07 3.39 -0.77
C SER A 125 29.55 2.97 0.61
N GLN A 126 28.23 2.77 0.73
CA GLN A 126 27.57 2.41 1.99
C GLN A 126 27.01 0.99 1.92
N GLY A 127 27.19 0.22 3.00
CA GLY A 127 26.61 -1.12 3.12
C GLY A 127 25.08 -1.10 3.10
N CYS A 128 24.47 -1.97 2.29
CA CYS A 128 23.02 -2.09 2.18
C CYS A 128 22.55 -3.46 2.69
N LEU A 129 22.22 -3.54 3.97
CA LEU A 129 21.78 -4.77 4.62
C LEU A 129 20.50 -5.35 4.01
N GLU A 130 19.60 -4.50 3.50
CA GLU A 130 18.36 -4.97 2.89
C GLU A 130 18.61 -5.67 1.55
N MET A 131 19.41 -5.07 0.66
CA MET A 131 19.77 -5.72 -0.61
C MET A 131 20.61 -6.99 -0.38
N LEU A 132 21.45 -7.00 0.67
CA LEU A 132 22.15 -8.21 1.11
C LEU A 132 21.17 -9.32 1.53
N ARG A 133 20.17 -9.00 2.38
CA ARG A 133 19.13 -9.93 2.83
C ARG A 133 18.32 -10.49 1.65
N VAL A 134 17.88 -9.60 0.76
CA VAL A 134 17.11 -9.93 -0.45
C VAL A 134 17.88 -10.91 -1.34
N LEU A 135 19.16 -10.63 -1.62
CA LEU A 135 19.98 -11.52 -2.45
C LEU A 135 20.29 -12.85 -1.77
N ARG A 136 20.55 -12.87 -0.45
CA ARG A 136 20.74 -14.12 0.31
C ARG A 136 19.50 -15.01 0.30
N ASN A 137 18.32 -14.40 0.29
CA ASN A 137 17.04 -15.12 0.16
C ASN A 137 16.73 -15.56 -1.28
N GLY A 138 17.56 -15.18 -2.26
CA GLY A 138 17.32 -15.44 -3.68
C GLY A 138 16.15 -14.67 -4.27
N ASP A 139 15.69 -13.60 -3.61
CA ASP A 139 14.56 -12.79 -4.07
C ASP A 139 15.01 -11.74 -5.11
N PHE A 140 15.32 -12.23 -6.32
CA PHE A 140 15.72 -11.36 -7.42
C PHE A 140 14.60 -10.43 -7.90
N LYS A 141 13.33 -10.72 -7.59
CA LYS A 141 12.21 -9.83 -7.93
C LYS A 141 12.30 -8.56 -7.10
N GLU A 142 12.53 -8.71 -5.81
CA GLU A 142 12.71 -7.57 -4.90
C GLU A 142 14.02 -6.82 -5.19
N PHE A 143 15.09 -7.54 -5.52
CA PHE A 143 16.35 -6.92 -5.94
C PHE A 143 16.19 -6.04 -7.21
N VAL A 144 15.42 -6.51 -8.20
CA VAL A 144 15.01 -5.69 -9.36
C VAL A 144 14.24 -4.45 -8.93
N GLY A 145 13.39 -4.56 -7.90
CA GLY A 145 12.68 -3.44 -7.28
C GLY A 145 13.64 -2.36 -6.76
N HIS A 146 14.67 -2.78 -6.00
CA HIS A 146 15.72 -1.86 -5.53
C HIS A 146 16.47 -1.17 -6.68
N LEU A 147 16.91 -1.91 -7.70
CA LEU A 147 17.63 -1.31 -8.83
C LEU A 147 16.78 -0.29 -9.60
N LYS A 148 15.49 -0.58 -9.80
CA LYS A 148 14.53 0.36 -10.40
C LYS A 148 14.31 1.59 -9.51
N GLY A 149 14.24 1.40 -8.20
CA GLY A 149 14.15 2.47 -7.23
C GLY A 149 15.35 3.42 -7.29
N LEU A 150 16.58 2.88 -7.36
CA LEU A 150 17.80 3.67 -7.53
C LEU A 150 17.81 4.46 -8.84
N LEU A 151 17.38 3.86 -9.95
CA LEU A 151 17.22 4.57 -11.23
C LEU A 151 16.19 5.71 -11.13
N ASN A 152 15.06 5.48 -10.46
CA ASN A 152 13.98 6.46 -10.36
C ASN A 152 14.40 7.73 -9.62
N ILE A 153 15.35 7.66 -8.67
CA ILE A 153 15.91 8.84 -7.98
C ILE A 153 16.46 9.87 -8.99
N TYR A 154 17.03 9.38 -10.09
CA TYR A 154 17.74 10.20 -11.07
C TYR A 154 16.94 10.49 -12.36
N ARG A 155 15.65 10.16 -12.38
CA ARG A 155 14.73 10.48 -13.50
C ARG A 155 14.25 11.92 -13.43
N ILE A 156 15.22 12.84 -13.45
CA ILE A 156 15.02 14.28 -13.31
C ILE A 156 15.72 14.98 -14.49
N PRO A 157 15.10 16.02 -15.07
CA PRO A 157 15.75 16.83 -16.11
C PRO A 157 17.06 17.46 -15.62
N GLY A 158 18.09 17.48 -16.46
CA GLY A 158 19.36 18.14 -16.18
C GLY A 158 20.59 17.25 -16.31
N ASP A 159 21.76 17.87 -16.14
CA ASP A 159 23.05 17.19 -16.13
C ASP A 159 23.31 16.45 -14.82
N SER A 160 24.45 15.76 -14.74
CA SER A 160 24.84 14.97 -13.57
C SER A 160 25.06 15.81 -12.31
N LYS A 161 25.42 17.09 -12.45
CA LYS A 161 25.55 18.02 -11.32
C LYS A 161 24.18 18.38 -10.74
N ILE A 162 23.21 18.74 -11.59
CA ILE A 162 21.84 19.02 -11.16
C ILE A 162 21.27 17.79 -10.47
N LYS A 163 21.34 16.61 -11.10
CA LYS A 163 20.83 15.35 -10.54
C LYS A 163 21.44 15.01 -9.17
N MET A 164 22.73 15.28 -8.96
CA MET A 164 23.37 15.08 -7.67
C MET A 164 22.87 16.06 -6.60
N ARG A 165 22.70 17.34 -6.96
CA ARG A 165 22.09 18.33 -6.05
C ARG A 165 20.65 17.98 -5.72
N THR A 166 19.86 17.46 -6.66
CA THR A 166 18.49 17.03 -6.36
C THR A 166 18.48 15.82 -5.42
N TYR A 167 19.40 14.87 -5.58
CA TYR A 167 19.55 13.78 -4.61
C TYR A 167 19.88 14.28 -3.20
N GLN A 168 20.81 15.23 -3.05
CA GLN A 168 21.10 15.87 -1.75
C GLN A 168 19.87 16.55 -1.15
N THR A 169 19.06 17.19 -1.99
CA THR A 169 17.80 17.83 -1.59
C THR A 169 16.80 16.81 -1.03
N LEU A 170 16.71 15.63 -1.64
CA LEU A 170 15.91 14.51 -1.13
C LEU A 170 16.40 14.01 0.24
N LEU A 171 17.72 13.87 0.42
CA LEU A 171 18.29 13.48 1.72
C LEU A 171 17.98 14.50 2.82
N CYS A 172 18.02 15.81 2.49
CA CYS A 172 17.65 16.85 3.44
C CYS A 172 16.17 16.73 3.83
N MET A 173 15.28 16.48 2.87
CA MET A 173 13.83 16.29 3.14
C MET A 173 13.58 15.07 4.01
N GLU A 174 14.22 13.95 3.69
CA GLU A 174 14.16 12.73 4.50
C GLU A 174 14.66 12.99 5.93
N SER A 175 15.74 13.76 6.09
CA SER A 175 16.25 14.18 7.40
C SER A 175 15.23 14.99 8.21
N ASP A 176 14.56 15.96 7.60
CA ASP A 176 13.54 16.77 8.27
C ASP A 176 12.34 15.94 8.72
N LEU A 177 11.89 15.00 7.88
CA LEU A 177 10.79 14.09 8.22
C LEU A 177 11.16 13.16 9.38
N THR A 178 12.37 12.58 9.37
CA THR A 178 12.87 11.77 10.49
C THR A 178 12.94 12.60 11.77
N LYS A 179 13.51 13.81 11.71
CA LYS A 179 13.61 14.69 12.90
C LYS A 179 12.23 15.10 13.42
N MET A 180 11.26 15.38 12.55
CA MET A 180 9.88 15.65 12.96
C MET A 180 9.24 14.46 13.69
N ALA A 181 9.46 13.24 13.19
CA ALA A 181 8.97 12.03 13.84
C ALA A 181 9.63 11.81 15.21
N ASP A 182 10.94 12.01 15.31
CA ASP A 182 11.68 11.83 16.55
C ASP A 182 11.34 12.92 17.58
N ALA A 183 11.15 14.16 17.14
CA ALA A 183 10.70 15.24 18.02
C ALA A 183 9.33 14.93 18.65
N TYR A 184 8.39 14.37 17.90
CA TYR A 184 7.11 13.90 18.44
C TYR A 184 7.30 12.81 19.51
N LYS A 185 8.19 11.84 19.28
CA LYS A 185 8.51 10.82 20.28
C LYS A 185 9.09 11.43 21.56
N MET A 186 9.93 12.46 21.42
CA MET A 186 10.56 13.14 22.56
C MET A 186 9.57 14.01 23.36
N SER A 187 8.58 14.63 22.70
CA SER A 187 7.61 15.56 23.31
C SER A 187 6.41 14.87 23.99
N GLY A 188 6.59 13.67 24.53
CA GLY A 188 5.52 12.89 25.17
C GLY A 188 4.72 11.96 24.24
N GLY A 189 5.04 11.94 22.94
CA GLY A 189 4.51 10.96 21.98
C GLY A 189 5.18 9.59 22.03
N ARG A 190 5.74 9.18 23.19
CA ARG A 190 6.24 7.82 23.43
C ARG A 190 5.06 6.87 23.56
N GLY A 191 4.44 6.57 22.42
CA GLY A 191 3.44 5.54 22.29
C GLY A 191 3.97 4.38 21.46
N ASP A 192 3.23 3.29 21.52
CA ASP A 192 3.32 2.18 20.59
C ASP A 192 3.26 2.68 19.12
N PRO A 193 3.74 1.88 18.15
CA PRO A 193 3.74 2.27 16.75
C PRO A 193 2.37 2.74 16.22
N MET A 194 1.25 2.26 16.75
CA MET A 194 -0.09 2.70 16.34
C MET A 194 -0.34 4.17 16.72
N THR A 195 0.00 4.55 17.94
CA THR A 195 -0.08 5.93 18.40
C THR A 195 0.77 6.86 17.53
N GLN A 196 1.95 6.41 17.10
CA GLN A 196 2.81 7.19 16.20
C GLN A 196 2.21 7.35 14.80
N ILE A 197 1.62 6.28 14.25
CA ILE A 197 0.96 6.31 12.94
C ILE A 197 -0.22 7.28 12.94
N GLN A 198 -1.11 7.17 13.92
CA GLN A 198 -2.36 7.92 13.96
C GLN A 198 -2.16 9.36 14.43
N LYS A 199 -1.36 9.56 15.49
CA LYS A 199 -1.24 10.86 16.18
C LYS A 199 0.07 11.61 15.90
N GLY A 200 1.07 10.96 15.31
CA GLY A 200 2.37 11.55 15.01
C GLY A 200 2.30 12.62 13.92
N ILE A 201 3.17 13.63 14.03
CA ILE A 201 3.22 14.81 13.14
C ILE A 201 3.35 14.40 11.67
N VAL A 202 4.25 13.45 11.39
CA VAL A 202 4.47 12.90 10.04
C VAL A 202 4.13 11.40 9.97
N GLY A 203 3.33 10.91 10.92
CA GLY A 203 3.05 9.48 11.08
C GLY A 203 4.27 8.68 11.52
N TYR A 204 4.32 7.40 11.14
CA TYR A 204 5.48 6.54 11.40
C TYR A 204 6.41 6.51 10.19
N VAL A 205 7.67 6.88 10.41
CA VAL A 205 8.68 6.97 9.36
C VAL A 205 9.39 5.64 9.19
N ILE A 206 9.35 5.09 8.00
CA ILE A 206 10.18 3.96 7.58
C ILE A 206 11.28 4.52 6.66
N PRO A 207 12.55 4.53 7.09
CA PRO A 207 13.64 5.10 6.31
C PRO A 207 13.82 4.44 4.93
N ARG A 208 14.50 5.17 4.03
CA ARG A 208 14.98 4.64 2.76
C ARG A 208 15.89 3.44 2.99
N GLN A 209 15.69 2.38 2.23
CA GLN A 209 16.48 1.16 2.31
C GLN A 209 16.88 0.73 0.90
N GLY A 210 18.15 0.97 0.55
CA GLY A 210 18.63 0.81 -0.83
C GLY A 210 17.78 1.64 -1.80
N GLY A 211 17.24 1.00 -2.84
CA GLY A 211 16.35 1.67 -3.79
C GLY A 211 14.93 2.02 -3.30
N HIS A 212 14.48 1.50 -2.15
CA HIS A 212 13.12 1.77 -1.69
C HIS A 212 13.02 3.15 -1.05
N PRO A 213 12.07 3.99 -1.47
CA PRO A 213 11.91 5.33 -0.91
C PRO A 213 11.58 5.31 0.58
N MET A 214 11.86 6.43 1.25
CA MET A 214 11.30 6.68 2.57
C MET A 214 9.77 6.59 2.48
N GLN A 215 9.16 5.92 3.45
CA GLN A 215 7.73 5.71 3.52
C GLN A 215 7.18 6.29 4.82
N LEU A 216 6.08 7.03 4.71
CA LEU A 216 5.33 7.57 5.85
C LEU A 216 4.05 6.75 5.99
N LYS A 217 3.89 6.06 7.12
CA LYS A 217 2.62 5.41 7.46
C LYS A 217 1.72 6.40 8.16
N CYS A 218 0.57 6.67 7.56
CA CYS A 218 -0.37 7.68 8.06
C CYS A 218 -1.59 7.07 8.74
N PHE A 219 -2.00 5.86 8.38
CA PHE A 219 -3.22 5.25 8.94
C PHE A 219 -3.15 3.72 8.91
N ILE A 220 -3.71 3.08 9.93
CA ILE A 220 -3.95 1.63 10.00
C ILE A 220 -5.36 1.44 10.56
N SER A 221 -6.17 0.59 9.92
CA SER A 221 -7.48 0.19 10.42
C SER A 221 -7.33 -0.88 11.50
N PRO A 222 -8.21 -0.95 12.51
CA PRO A 222 -8.24 -2.08 13.44
C PRO A 222 -8.33 -3.44 12.72
N TYR A 223 -8.98 -3.49 11.55
CA TYR A 223 -9.07 -4.71 10.75
C TYR A 223 -7.73 -5.14 10.16
N ASP A 224 -6.85 -4.19 9.82
CA ASP A 224 -5.51 -4.49 9.28
C ASP A 224 -4.60 -5.16 10.34
N MET A 225 -4.98 -5.07 11.62
CA MET A 225 -4.29 -5.67 12.76
C MET A 225 -4.82 -7.07 13.10
N LEU A 226 -5.89 -7.52 12.46
CA LEU A 226 -6.48 -8.83 12.73
C LEU A 226 -5.77 -9.90 11.89
N ASN A 227 -5.12 -10.85 12.58
CA ASN A 227 -4.67 -12.07 11.94
C ASN A 227 -5.84 -13.06 11.89
N VAL A 228 -6.47 -13.15 10.72
CA VAL A 228 -7.64 -14.01 10.47
C VAL A 228 -7.32 -15.50 10.66
N GLU A 229 -6.09 -15.93 10.38
CA GLU A 229 -5.69 -17.34 10.53
C GLU A 229 -5.45 -17.74 11.99
N ARG A 230 -5.08 -16.78 12.84
CA ARG A 230 -4.76 -17.02 14.26
C ARG A 230 -5.83 -16.53 15.22
N GLU A 231 -6.93 -15.95 14.71
CA GLU A 231 -8.04 -15.35 15.47
C GLU A 231 -7.57 -14.38 16.57
N LYS A 232 -6.44 -13.69 16.35
CA LYS A 232 -5.84 -12.77 17.31
C LYS A 232 -5.53 -11.43 16.65
N SER A 233 -5.77 -10.36 17.39
CA SER A 233 -5.20 -9.06 17.04
C SER A 233 -3.69 -9.14 17.25
N GLU A 234 -2.91 -8.89 16.21
CA GLU A 234 -1.47 -8.71 16.36
C GLU A 234 -1.21 -7.33 16.94
N THR A 235 -0.34 -7.27 17.93
CA THR A 235 0.20 -6.01 18.46
C THR A 235 1.49 -5.73 17.71
N ILE A 236 1.58 -4.58 17.03
CA ILE A 236 2.80 -4.18 16.33
C ILE A 236 3.86 -3.83 17.38
N HIS A 237 4.74 -4.78 17.66
CA HIS A 237 5.83 -4.63 18.63
C HIS A 237 7.11 -4.17 17.91
N ASP A 238 7.17 -2.89 17.54
CA ASP A 238 8.34 -2.16 17.00
C ASP A 238 8.56 -2.19 15.49
N ASN A 239 8.28 -3.29 14.77
CA ASN A 239 8.47 -3.34 13.31
C ASN A 239 7.14 -3.36 12.56
N VAL A 240 6.68 -2.18 12.13
CA VAL A 240 5.49 -2.07 11.29
C VAL A 240 5.80 -2.57 9.86
N PRO A 241 5.14 -3.65 9.37
CA PRO A 241 5.38 -4.17 8.01
C PRO A 241 5.04 -3.12 6.94
N ARG A 242 5.81 -3.00 5.85
CA ARG A 242 5.62 -1.92 4.83
C ARG A 242 4.28 -1.96 4.11
N ASP A 243 3.64 -3.12 4.07
CA ASP A 243 2.41 -3.46 3.34
C ASP A 243 1.12 -3.27 4.14
N VAL A 244 1.21 -3.07 5.47
CA VAL A 244 0.02 -2.90 6.33
C VAL A 244 -0.50 -1.46 6.32
N GLY A 245 -1.81 -1.28 6.20
CA GLY A 245 -2.50 0.02 6.27
C GLY A 245 -2.11 1.00 5.16
N GLN A 246 -2.47 2.27 5.37
CA GLN A 246 -2.21 3.33 4.41
C GLN A 246 -0.85 3.97 4.63
N SER A 247 -0.10 4.07 3.53
CA SER A 247 1.20 4.71 3.50
C SER A 247 1.36 5.59 2.26
N VAL A 248 2.37 6.46 2.29
CA VAL A 248 2.84 7.26 1.16
C VAL A 248 4.36 7.23 1.09
N ASN A 249 4.89 7.11 -0.11
CA ASN A 249 6.33 7.17 -0.37
C ASN A 249 6.76 8.61 -0.64
N VAL A 250 7.87 9.02 -0.06
CA VAL A 250 8.50 10.32 -0.31
C VAL A 250 9.45 10.16 -1.48
N VAL A 251 9.10 10.78 -2.61
CA VAL A 251 9.90 10.71 -3.84
C VAL A 251 10.17 12.10 -4.38
N LEU A 252 11.09 12.16 -5.33
CA LEU A 252 11.47 13.36 -6.05
C LEU A 252 11.18 13.13 -7.54
N GLU A 253 10.43 14.04 -8.15
CA GLU A 253 10.00 13.93 -9.55
C GLU A 253 10.48 15.15 -10.34
N GLY A 254 10.74 14.95 -11.64
CA GLY A 254 10.94 16.06 -12.57
C GLY A 254 9.69 16.93 -12.67
N SER A 255 9.87 18.25 -12.65
CA SER A 255 8.79 19.23 -12.67
C SER A 255 9.25 20.55 -13.31
N THR A 256 8.40 21.57 -13.29
CA THR A 256 8.85 22.95 -13.45
C THR A 256 9.85 23.31 -12.34
N SER A 257 10.56 24.43 -12.50
CA SER A 257 11.58 24.82 -11.52
C SER A 257 10.95 25.30 -10.21
N HIS A 258 11.32 24.68 -9.09
CA HIS A 258 10.87 25.04 -7.74
C HIS A 258 12.06 25.32 -6.83
N LYS A 259 11.88 26.20 -5.83
CA LYS A 259 12.88 26.39 -4.76
C LYS A 259 12.78 25.22 -3.79
N LEU A 260 13.81 24.39 -3.74
CA LEU A 260 13.89 23.21 -2.86
C LEU A 260 15.07 23.32 -1.90
N GLN A 261 14.97 22.63 -0.76
CA GLN A 261 15.95 22.74 0.30
C GLN A 261 17.29 22.04 0.00
N THR A 262 18.40 22.71 0.26
CA THR A 262 19.76 22.16 0.14
C THR A 262 20.35 21.78 1.51
N GLN A 263 19.67 22.15 2.59
CA GLN A 263 19.99 21.81 3.97
C GLN A 263 18.68 21.46 4.72
N PRO A 264 18.74 20.61 5.77
CA PRO A 264 17.57 20.35 6.62
C PRO A 264 17.03 21.65 7.25
N LEU A 265 15.72 21.88 7.15
CA LEU A 265 15.06 23.09 7.61
C LEU A 265 14.37 22.93 8.97
N PHE A 266 14.11 21.72 9.44
CA PHE A 266 13.41 21.50 10.71
C PHE A 266 14.26 21.97 11.90
N ALA A 267 13.71 22.89 12.69
CA ALA A 267 14.38 23.54 13.82
C ALA A 267 13.88 23.05 15.19
N GLY A 268 12.76 22.33 15.25
CA GLY A 268 12.18 21.81 16.48
C GLY A 268 10.66 21.89 16.51
N ILE A 269 10.07 21.69 17.68
CA ILE A 269 8.63 21.83 17.92
C ILE A 269 8.42 23.09 18.75
N ASN A 270 7.56 24.00 18.29
CA ASN A 270 7.11 25.13 19.09
C ASN A 270 6.28 24.63 20.28
N PRO A 271 6.44 25.20 21.48
CA PRO A 271 5.62 24.84 22.62
C PRO A 271 4.13 25.02 22.28
N PRO A 272 3.25 24.13 22.78
CA PRO A 272 1.83 24.19 22.50
C PRO A 272 1.25 25.53 22.97
N GLN A 273 0.58 26.25 22.07
CA GLN A 273 -0.28 27.36 22.47
C GLN A 273 -1.70 26.79 22.63
N HIS A 274 -2.26 26.89 23.86
CA HIS A 274 -3.66 26.58 24.20
C HIS A 274 -4.21 25.21 23.72
N ASP A 275 -3.56 24.09 24.09
CA ASP A 275 -4.06 22.70 23.91
C ASP A 275 -3.94 22.05 22.52
N SER A 276 -3.21 22.64 21.58
CA SER A 276 -2.84 21.94 20.32
C SER A 276 -1.41 21.39 20.39
N LYS A 277 -1.20 20.14 19.94
CA LYS A 277 0.13 19.52 19.76
C LYS A 277 1.09 20.55 19.15
N GLY A 278 2.26 20.76 19.76
CA GLY A 278 3.21 21.76 19.30
C GLY A 278 3.47 21.71 17.80
N SER A 279 3.53 22.87 17.14
CA SER A 279 3.70 22.96 15.69
C SER A 279 5.18 22.84 15.30
N PRO A 280 5.53 22.13 14.22
CA PRO A 280 6.90 22.14 13.69
C PRO A 280 7.38 23.56 13.35
N ALA A 281 8.57 23.90 13.84
CA ALA A 281 9.27 25.13 13.51
C ALA A 281 10.33 24.85 12.44
N PHE A 282 10.51 25.79 11.52
CA PHE A 282 11.46 25.68 10.42
C PHE A 282 12.38 26.90 10.37
N ALA A 283 13.61 26.69 9.92
CA ALA A 283 14.56 27.75 9.64
C ALA A 283 14.03 28.66 8.51
N GLY A 284 14.36 29.96 8.58
CA GLY A 284 13.99 30.92 7.55
C GLY A 284 14.60 30.57 6.19
N ILE A 285 13.82 30.73 5.13
CA ILE A 285 14.20 30.47 3.73
C ILE A 285 15.22 31.54 3.28
N ASN A 286 16.38 31.12 2.80
CA ASN A 286 17.42 31.99 2.25
C ASN A 286 18.18 31.30 1.09
N ASN A 287 19.12 32.02 0.47
CA ASN A 287 19.87 31.50 -0.70
C ASN A 287 20.90 30.40 -0.35
N ASN A 288 21.19 30.17 0.94
CA ASN A 288 22.15 29.15 1.37
C ASN A 288 21.48 27.80 1.63
N ASN A 289 20.22 27.81 2.07
CA ASN A 289 19.46 26.60 2.39
C ASN A 289 18.45 26.19 1.32
N MET A 290 18.30 26.95 0.23
CA MET A 290 17.36 26.68 -0.85
C MET A 290 17.98 26.92 -2.22
N MET A 291 17.60 26.11 -3.22
CA MET A 291 18.06 26.23 -4.60
C MET A 291 16.90 26.01 -5.59
N LEU A 292 16.91 26.73 -6.70
CA LEU A 292 15.98 26.52 -7.80
C LEU A 292 16.38 25.26 -8.61
N LEU A 293 15.52 24.25 -8.63
CA LEU A 293 15.77 22.97 -9.30
C LEU A 293 14.55 22.55 -10.14
N PRO A 294 14.73 21.88 -11.30
CA PRO A 294 13.63 21.40 -12.18
C PRO A 294 12.96 20.12 -11.61
N ALA A 295 12.59 20.17 -10.34
CA ALA A 295 12.05 19.04 -9.61
C ALA A 295 11.07 19.52 -8.52
N CYS A 296 10.22 18.63 -8.06
CA CYS A 296 9.46 18.80 -6.83
C CYS A 296 9.43 17.49 -6.03
N PHE A 297 9.13 17.60 -4.74
CA PHE A 297 8.83 16.42 -3.93
C PHE A 297 7.41 15.95 -4.21
N SER A 298 7.16 14.67 -3.99
CA SER A 298 5.84 14.09 -4.16
C SER A 298 5.60 13.00 -3.13
N LEU A 299 4.41 12.99 -2.54
CA LEU A 299 3.91 11.88 -1.74
C LEU A 299 3.14 10.94 -2.66
N VAL A 300 3.65 9.72 -2.84
CA VAL A 300 3.12 8.73 -3.78
C VAL A 300 2.59 7.52 -2.99
N PRO A 301 1.26 7.34 -2.87
CA PRO A 301 0.70 6.14 -2.27
C PRO A 301 0.99 4.88 -3.11
N PRO A 302 1.04 3.68 -2.51
CA PRO A 302 1.22 2.42 -3.25
C PRO A 302 0.16 2.17 -4.33
N SER A 303 -1.07 2.62 -4.08
CA SER A 303 -2.19 2.62 -5.02
C SER A 303 -2.89 3.99 -4.99
N PRO A 304 -3.55 4.42 -6.09
CA PRO A 304 -4.30 5.67 -6.10
C PRO A 304 -5.34 5.72 -4.97
N ILE A 305 -5.43 6.87 -4.29
CA ILE A 305 -6.37 7.07 -3.17
C ILE A 305 -7.57 7.88 -3.67
N PRO A 306 -8.81 7.45 -3.40
CA PRO A 306 -10.00 8.29 -3.58
C PRO A 306 -9.95 9.49 -2.63
N LEU A 307 -9.87 10.71 -3.18
CA LEU A 307 -9.93 11.95 -2.38
C LEU A 307 -11.14 12.78 -2.79
N SER A 308 -11.87 13.32 -1.82
CA SER A 308 -12.93 14.29 -2.10
C SER A 308 -12.33 15.60 -2.64
N ILE A 309 -13.10 16.35 -3.43
CA ILE A 309 -12.69 17.67 -3.94
C ILE A 309 -12.36 18.63 -2.78
N SER A 310 -13.11 18.57 -1.67
CA SER A 310 -12.82 19.39 -0.48
C SER A 310 -11.46 19.05 0.15
N THR A 311 -11.11 17.77 0.21
CA THR A 311 -9.79 17.30 0.68
C THR A 311 -8.68 17.76 -0.25
N ILE A 312 -8.89 17.68 -1.57
CA ILE A 312 -7.94 18.17 -2.58
C ILE A 312 -7.70 19.67 -2.41
N LYS A 313 -8.76 20.47 -2.23
CA LYS A 313 -8.64 21.92 -1.97
C LYS A 313 -7.85 22.21 -0.69
N ARG A 314 -8.08 21.45 0.39
CA ARG A 314 -7.31 21.58 1.63
C ARG A 314 -5.83 21.23 1.44
N ILE A 315 -5.53 20.19 0.68
CA ILE A 315 -4.15 19.82 0.31
C ILE A 315 -3.52 20.92 -0.53
N HIS A 316 -4.21 21.44 -1.54
CA HIS A 316 -3.74 22.54 -2.38
C HIS A 316 -3.42 23.80 -1.57
N SER A 317 -4.28 24.18 -0.62
CA SER A 317 -4.00 25.29 0.30
C SER A 317 -2.76 25.07 1.17
N ALA A 318 -2.40 23.81 1.46
CA ALA A 318 -1.21 23.48 2.23
C ALA A 318 0.07 23.42 1.38
N THR A 319 -0.01 22.91 0.14
CA THR A 319 1.16 22.66 -0.73
C THR A 319 1.43 23.78 -1.73
N GLY A 320 0.42 24.57 -2.08
CA GLY A 320 0.46 25.52 -3.19
C GLY A 320 0.50 24.87 -4.57
N ILE A 321 0.30 23.56 -4.67
CA ILE A 321 0.37 22.80 -5.93
C ILE A 321 -0.83 21.85 -6.01
N LEU A 322 -1.58 21.94 -7.12
CA LEU A 322 -2.77 21.11 -7.35
C LEU A 322 -2.40 19.62 -7.41
N CYS A 323 -3.26 18.78 -6.82
CA CYS A 323 -3.20 17.34 -6.94
C CYS A 323 -4.52 16.79 -7.49
N GLY A 324 -4.45 15.79 -8.37
CA GLY A 324 -5.63 15.25 -9.06
C GLY A 324 -6.16 16.15 -10.18
N ASP A 325 -7.14 15.64 -10.90
CA ASP A 325 -7.78 16.27 -12.06
C ASP A 325 -9.28 16.40 -11.79
N GLU A 326 -9.73 17.59 -11.36
CA GLU A 326 -11.13 17.83 -10.98
C GLU A 326 -12.10 17.61 -12.15
N SER A 327 -11.65 17.64 -13.40
CA SER A 327 -12.50 17.33 -14.57
C SER A 327 -12.98 15.87 -14.58
N LYS A 328 -12.27 14.98 -13.87
CA LYS A 328 -12.62 13.56 -13.71
C LYS A 328 -13.43 13.28 -12.44
N ALA A 329 -13.97 14.32 -11.81
CA ALA A 329 -14.70 14.17 -10.56
C ALA A 329 -15.98 13.35 -10.76
N VAL A 330 -16.12 12.29 -9.96
CA VAL A 330 -17.30 11.44 -9.91
C VAL A 330 -17.84 11.41 -8.47
N PRO A 331 -19.08 10.94 -8.23
CA PRO A 331 -19.60 10.79 -6.87
C PRO A 331 -18.64 9.99 -5.97
N MET A 332 -18.43 10.46 -4.75
CA MET A 332 -17.38 9.95 -3.88
C MET A 332 -17.58 8.49 -3.48
N ASN A 333 -18.81 8.08 -3.17
CA ASN A 333 -19.09 6.70 -2.76
C ASN A 333 -18.87 5.73 -3.92
N ARG A 334 -19.37 6.06 -5.11
CA ARG A 334 -19.05 5.35 -6.34
C ARG A 334 -17.53 5.23 -6.57
N LEU A 335 -16.77 6.32 -6.38
CA LEU A 335 -15.32 6.29 -6.55
C LEU A 335 -14.65 5.29 -5.60
N VAL A 336 -15.05 5.33 -4.32
CA VAL A 336 -14.49 4.48 -3.27
C VAL A 336 -14.86 3.01 -3.51
N THR A 337 -16.11 2.72 -3.82
CA THR A 337 -16.59 1.35 -4.05
C THR A 337 -15.96 0.75 -5.31
N GLN A 338 -15.89 1.50 -6.41
CA GLN A 338 -15.23 1.03 -7.63
C GLN A 338 -13.75 0.73 -7.40
N ASN A 339 -13.02 1.62 -6.73
CA ASN A 339 -11.60 1.42 -6.45
C ASN A 339 -11.33 0.16 -5.61
N VAL A 340 -12.18 -0.14 -4.61
CA VAL A 340 -12.01 -1.38 -3.81
C VAL A 340 -12.46 -2.63 -4.56
N MET A 341 -13.47 -2.54 -5.43
CA MET A 341 -13.90 -3.67 -6.28
C MET A 341 -12.79 -4.07 -7.25
N GLU A 342 -12.18 -3.10 -7.93
CA GLU A 342 -11.02 -3.30 -8.80
C GLU A 342 -9.84 -3.92 -8.03
N ALA A 343 -9.53 -3.39 -6.84
CA ALA A 343 -8.45 -3.92 -6.00
C ALA A 343 -8.69 -5.38 -5.53
N LYS A 344 -9.96 -5.76 -5.29
CA LYS A 344 -10.33 -7.13 -4.87
C LYS A 344 -10.55 -8.08 -6.06
N GLY A 345 -10.48 -7.58 -7.29
CA GLY A 345 -10.81 -8.32 -8.51
C GLY A 345 -12.24 -8.85 -8.50
N ILE A 346 -13.18 -8.03 -8.01
CA ILE A 346 -14.61 -8.29 -8.08
C ILE A 346 -15.04 -7.80 -9.47
N ALA A 347 -15.60 -8.69 -10.29
CA ALA A 347 -16.09 -8.31 -11.61
C ALA A 347 -17.32 -7.42 -11.44
N ASP A 348 -17.42 -6.36 -12.24
CA ASP A 348 -18.68 -5.64 -12.40
C ASP A 348 -19.67 -6.60 -13.07
N MET A 349 -20.47 -7.30 -12.26
CA MET A 349 -21.50 -8.23 -12.76
C MET A 349 -22.58 -7.52 -13.58
N ASP A 350 -22.69 -6.19 -13.44
CA ASP A 350 -23.53 -5.36 -14.30
C ASP A 350 -22.68 -4.63 -15.36
N ASN A 351 -22.83 -5.07 -16.60
CA ASN A 351 -22.41 -4.40 -17.84
C ASN A 351 -23.14 -3.04 -18.07
N ASN A 352 -23.69 -2.45 -17.01
CA ASN A 352 -24.54 -1.25 -16.99
C ASN A 352 -23.87 -0.14 -16.16
N ASN A 353 -22.80 0.46 -16.71
CA ASN A 353 -22.30 1.79 -16.33
C ASN A 353 -21.99 2.07 -14.84
N GLY A 354 -21.65 1.06 -14.03
CA GLY A 354 -21.23 1.26 -12.63
C GLY A 354 -22.37 1.73 -11.71
N ARG A 355 -23.55 1.12 -11.87
CA ARG A 355 -24.77 1.40 -11.08
C ARG A 355 -24.96 0.51 -9.86
N ASN A 356 -24.06 -0.44 -9.58
CA ASN A 356 -24.27 -1.31 -8.43
C ASN A 356 -24.04 -0.55 -7.12
N LYS A 357 -25.15 -0.13 -6.51
CA LYS A 357 -25.20 0.53 -5.20
C LYS A 357 -25.48 -0.46 -4.07
N LEU A 358 -25.80 -1.71 -4.40
CA LEU A 358 -26.18 -2.73 -3.43
C LEU A 358 -24.99 -3.68 -3.19
N PHE A 359 -24.57 -3.80 -1.95
CA PHE A 359 -23.44 -4.62 -1.55
C PHE A 359 -23.86 -5.60 -0.46
N HIS A 360 -23.57 -6.89 -0.63
CA HIS A 360 -23.90 -7.90 0.37
C HIS A 360 -22.70 -8.24 1.24
N VAL A 361 -22.94 -8.45 2.53
CA VAL A 361 -21.94 -8.83 3.52
C VAL A 361 -22.46 -10.03 4.30
N THR A 362 -21.68 -11.11 4.30
CA THR A 362 -21.91 -12.27 5.16
C THR A 362 -21.06 -12.16 6.41
N LEU A 363 -21.71 -12.12 7.57
CA LEU A 363 -21.11 -12.20 8.90
C LEU A 363 -21.38 -13.61 9.49
N PRO A 364 -20.71 -14.03 10.58
CA PRO A 364 -20.83 -15.40 11.10
C PRO A 364 -22.26 -15.86 11.43
N ASP A 365 -23.15 -14.94 11.80
CA ASP A 365 -24.52 -15.21 12.24
C ASP A 365 -25.57 -14.32 11.55
N GLN A 366 -25.15 -13.41 10.66
CA GLN A 366 -26.03 -12.43 10.04
C GLN A 366 -25.67 -12.20 8.57
N HIS A 367 -26.68 -11.86 7.77
CA HIS A 367 -26.53 -11.46 6.37
C HIS A 367 -27.05 -10.05 6.21
N HIS A 368 -26.21 -9.16 5.68
CA HIS A 368 -26.54 -7.75 5.51
C HIS A 368 -26.48 -7.37 4.04
N SER A 369 -27.34 -6.44 3.65
CA SER A 369 -27.37 -5.78 2.35
C SER A 369 -27.25 -4.27 2.57
N TYR A 370 -26.25 -3.64 1.96
CA TYR A 370 -25.96 -2.22 2.08
C TYR A 370 -26.27 -1.52 0.77
N TYR A 371 -27.25 -0.62 0.79
CA TYR A 371 -27.50 0.30 -0.30
C TYR A 371 -26.70 1.59 -0.04
N ILE A 372 -25.65 1.84 -0.82
CA ILE A 372 -24.77 2.99 -0.63
C ILE A 372 -25.18 4.10 -1.60
N ASN A 373 -25.72 5.19 -1.06
CA ASN A 373 -26.15 6.33 -1.84
C ASN A 373 -25.02 7.28 -2.18
N ASP A 374 -25.10 7.88 -3.36
CA ASP A 374 -24.25 9.01 -3.73
C ASP A 374 -24.87 10.30 -3.21
N ALA A 375 -24.03 11.19 -2.69
CA ALA A 375 -24.44 12.57 -2.43
C ALA A 375 -24.04 13.46 -3.63
N PRO A 376 -24.98 14.20 -4.24
CA PRO A 376 -24.72 14.97 -5.46
C PRO A 376 -23.53 15.94 -5.35
N ASP A 377 -23.38 16.55 -4.18
CA ASP A 377 -22.35 17.56 -3.91
C ASP A 377 -21.01 16.96 -3.44
N LEU A 378 -21.01 15.68 -3.06
CA LEU A 378 -19.80 14.99 -2.60
C LEU A 378 -19.15 14.23 -3.75
N LYS A 379 -18.24 14.92 -4.44
CA LYS A 379 -17.44 14.37 -5.53
C LYS A 379 -15.99 14.15 -5.12
N GLY A 380 -15.31 13.26 -5.83
CA GLY A 380 -13.90 12.96 -5.64
C GLY A 380 -13.19 12.51 -6.89
N VAL A 381 -11.86 12.38 -6.79
CA VAL A 381 -10.95 11.94 -7.85
C VAL A 381 -9.94 10.96 -7.27
N LEU A 382 -9.49 9.98 -8.08
CA LEU A 382 -8.35 9.13 -7.72
C LEU A 382 -7.05 9.93 -7.83
N VAL A 383 -6.33 10.03 -6.72
CA VAL A 383 -5.05 10.76 -6.65
C VAL A 383 -3.91 9.77 -6.48
N SER A 384 -3.03 9.73 -7.48
CA SER A 384 -1.84 8.86 -7.48
C SER A 384 -0.59 9.55 -6.93
N LYS A 385 -0.61 10.87 -6.78
CA LYS A 385 0.54 11.65 -6.30
C LYS A 385 0.14 13.01 -5.75
N ILE A 386 0.85 13.47 -4.73
CA ILE A 386 0.62 14.77 -4.08
C ILE A 386 1.94 15.56 -4.07
N PRO A 387 2.12 16.51 -5.01
CA PRO A 387 3.34 17.30 -5.09
C PRO A 387 3.44 18.36 -3.98
N PHE A 388 4.67 18.64 -3.54
CA PHE A 388 4.97 19.68 -2.56
C PHE A 388 6.45 20.14 -2.69
N THR A 389 6.77 21.28 -2.05
CA THR A 389 8.10 21.90 -2.14
C THR A 389 8.76 22.17 -0.79
N HIS A 390 8.00 22.10 0.32
CA HIS A 390 8.49 22.42 1.65
C HIS A 390 8.00 21.40 2.70
N PRO A 391 8.84 20.99 3.67
CA PRO A 391 8.51 19.97 4.67
C PRO A 391 7.32 20.36 5.57
N ALA A 392 7.12 21.65 5.81
CA ALA A 392 6.00 22.19 6.61
C ALA A 392 4.61 21.80 6.07
N CYS A 393 4.49 21.46 4.79
CA CYS A 393 3.22 21.06 4.18
C CYS A 393 2.83 19.62 4.59
N VAL A 394 3.81 18.75 4.83
CA VAL A 394 3.60 17.30 4.99
C VAL A 394 2.67 16.96 6.17
N PRO A 395 2.79 17.56 7.37
CA PRO A 395 1.89 17.27 8.48
C PRO A 395 0.41 17.53 8.14
N ARG A 396 0.12 18.67 7.50
CA ARG A 396 -1.24 19.05 7.09
C ARG A 396 -1.79 18.14 5.98
N VAL A 397 -0.92 17.71 5.06
CA VAL A 397 -1.31 16.75 4.02
C VAL A 397 -1.63 15.39 4.64
N LEU A 398 -0.82 14.89 5.57
CA LEU A 398 -1.09 13.61 6.22
C LEU A 398 -2.35 13.65 7.10
N GLU A 399 -2.61 14.76 7.79
CA GLU A 399 -3.87 14.97 8.51
C GLU A 399 -5.07 14.88 7.55
N ALA A 400 -4.97 15.53 6.38
CA ALA A 400 -6.02 15.47 5.39
C ALA A 400 -6.23 14.07 4.81
N LEU A 401 -5.14 13.34 4.60
CA LEU A 401 -5.18 11.94 4.15
C LEU A 401 -5.81 11.03 5.21
N ARG A 402 -5.44 11.16 6.49
CA ARG A 402 -6.02 10.34 7.58
C ARG A 402 -7.53 10.43 7.63
N GLN A 403 -8.06 11.65 7.59
CA GLN A 403 -9.51 11.88 7.60
C GLN A 403 -10.20 11.23 6.40
N GLN A 404 -9.63 11.42 5.20
CA GLN A 404 -10.18 10.81 3.99
C GLN A 404 -10.07 9.27 4.03
N THR A 405 -8.99 8.73 4.60
CA THR A 405 -8.80 7.28 4.72
C THR A 405 -9.83 6.67 5.66
N VAL A 406 -10.16 7.29 6.80
CA VAL A 406 -11.23 6.81 7.70
C VAL A 406 -12.57 6.70 6.96
N TYR A 407 -12.95 7.74 6.22
CA TYR A 407 -14.14 7.73 5.37
C TYR A 407 -14.10 6.56 4.37
N ASN A 408 -12.99 6.44 3.63
CA ASN A 408 -12.83 5.38 2.64
C ASN A 408 -12.91 3.99 3.30
N THR A 409 -12.31 3.79 4.48
CA THR A 409 -12.34 2.53 5.22
C THR A 409 -13.76 2.13 5.62
N LEU A 410 -14.58 3.08 6.08
CA LEU A 410 -15.97 2.79 6.46
C LEU A 410 -16.82 2.37 5.25
N ILE A 411 -16.76 3.13 4.15
CA ILE A 411 -17.50 2.80 2.92
C ILE A 411 -17.02 1.47 2.32
N THR A 412 -15.70 1.26 2.23
CA THR A 412 -15.14 -0.01 1.72
C THR A 412 -15.44 -1.22 2.60
N SER A 413 -15.76 -1.01 3.88
CA SER A 413 -16.10 -2.12 4.81
C SER A 413 -17.38 -2.87 4.40
N CYS A 414 -18.27 -2.21 3.66
CA CYS A 414 -19.50 -2.78 3.10
C CYS A 414 -19.25 -3.61 1.81
N VAL A 415 -18.06 -3.53 1.20
CA VAL A 415 -17.76 -4.23 -0.06
C VAL A 415 -16.94 -5.49 0.19
N ARG A 416 -17.50 -6.67 -0.04
CA ARG A 416 -16.84 -7.98 0.18
C ARG A 416 -16.82 -8.82 -1.10
N LYS A 417 -15.77 -9.63 -1.26
CA LYS A 417 -15.65 -10.56 -2.39
C LYS A 417 -16.48 -11.81 -2.12
N GLY A 418 -17.17 -12.33 -3.15
CA GLY A 418 -17.94 -13.58 -3.05
C GLY A 418 -19.28 -13.48 -2.32
N CYS A 419 -19.82 -12.27 -2.18
CA CYS A 419 -21.18 -12.01 -1.67
C CYS A 419 -21.97 -11.28 -2.77
N GLU A 420 -22.22 -11.96 -3.89
CA GLU A 420 -22.81 -11.36 -5.09
C GLU A 420 -24.35 -11.46 -5.11
N GLU A 421 -24.93 -12.34 -4.28
CA GLU A 421 -26.38 -12.54 -4.20
C GLU A 421 -26.92 -12.27 -2.79
N ALA A 422 -28.11 -11.65 -2.74
CA ALA A 422 -28.86 -11.45 -1.52
C ALA A 422 -29.35 -12.80 -0.98
N LYS A 423 -29.19 -13.01 0.33
CA LYS A 423 -29.84 -14.15 1.01
C LYS A 423 -31.25 -13.77 1.44
N GLU A 424 -32.16 -14.74 1.50
CA GLU A 424 -33.59 -14.52 1.80
C GLU A 424 -33.84 -13.74 3.11
N ASN A 425 -32.99 -13.90 4.13
CA ASN A 425 -33.12 -13.24 5.43
C ASN A 425 -32.10 -12.10 5.65
N ALA A 426 -31.68 -11.43 4.56
CA ALA A 426 -30.69 -10.35 4.68
C ALA A 426 -31.31 -9.06 5.23
N GLN A 427 -30.74 -8.51 6.30
CA GLN A 427 -31.11 -7.20 6.82
C GLN A 427 -30.65 -6.09 5.86
N LEU A 428 -31.54 -5.12 5.59
CA LEU A 428 -31.26 -4.02 4.67
C LEU A 428 -30.83 -2.76 5.43
N PHE A 429 -29.74 -2.15 4.97
CA PHE A 429 -29.19 -0.91 5.50
C PHE A 429 -29.00 0.09 4.37
N GLU A 430 -29.40 1.34 4.60
CA GLU A 430 -29.17 2.44 3.66
C GLU A 430 -28.05 3.34 4.19
N VAL A 431 -26.95 3.45 3.46
CA VAL A 431 -25.79 4.28 3.80
C VAL A 431 -25.84 5.58 3.01
N ASN A 432 -25.98 6.69 3.72
CA ASN A 432 -26.00 8.04 3.19
C ASN A 432 -24.77 8.81 3.66
N THR A 433 -24.32 9.79 2.87
CA THR A 433 -23.15 10.61 3.21
C THR A 433 -23.50 12.08 3.02
N THR A 434 -23.42 12.88 4.06
CA THR A 434 -23.76 14.31 3.99
C THR A 434 -22.54 15.17 3.66
N SER A 435 -21.36 14.72 4.06
CA SER A 435 -20.09 15.41 3.90
C SER A 435 -18.93 14.42 3.93
N PRO A 436 -17.67 14.84 3.65
CA PRO A 436 -16.49 13.98 3.82
C PRO A 436 -16.28 13.51 5.28
N THR A 437 -17.01 14.09 6.23
CA THR A 437 -16.88 13.80 7.66
C THR A 437 -18.17 13.30 8.30
N GLY A 438 -19.22 13.06 7.51
CA GLY A 438 -20.54 12.68 8.01
C GLY A 438 -21.13 11.55 7.18
N ILE A 439 -21.33 10.40 7.83
CA ILE A 439 -22.00 9.23 7.27
C ILE A 439 -23.23 8.95 8.13
N SER A 440 -24.34 8.59 7.52
CA SER A 440 -25.51 8.06 8.24
C SER A 440 -25.92 6.70 7.71
N VAL A 441 -26.45 5.87 8.59
CA VAL A 441 -26.94 4.52 8.27
C VAL A 441 -28.38 4.40 8.78
N THR A 442 -29.32 4.25 7.86
CA THR A 442 -30.74 4.06 8.17
C THR A 442 -31.08 2.58 8.12
N PHE A 443 -31.84 2.10 9.11
CA PHE A 443 -32.18 0.68 9.27
C PHE A 443 -33.49 0.48 10.03
N GLU A 444 -34.10 -0.68 9.89
CA GLU A 444 -35.29 -1.07 10.64
C GLU A 444 -34.95 -1.35 12.11
N HIS A 445 -35.77 -0.86 13.03
CA HIS A 445 -35.56 -1.04 14.46
C HIS A 445 -35.64 -2.54 14.81
N PRO A 446 -34.65 -3.14 15.51
CA PRO A 446 -34.59 -4.59 15.70
C PRO A 446 -35.78 -5.22 16.43
N VAL A 447 -36.51 -4.43 17.21
CA VAL A 447 -37.61 -4.87 18.08
C VAL A 447 -38.96 -4.22 17.71
N GLN A 448 -38.97 -3.18 16.88
CA GLN A 448 -40.16 -2.35 16.65
C GLN A 448 -40.37 -2.11 15.16
N GLU A 449 -41.61 -1.89 14.74
CA GLU A 449 -41.95 -1.61 13.33
C GLU A 449 -41.67 -0.13 12.97
N SER A 450 -40.48 0.35 13.31
CA SER A 450 -40.04 1.72 13.08
C SER A 450 -38.64 1.78 12.45
N MET A 451 -38.21 2.96 12.01
CA MET A 451 -36.89 3.15 11.42
C MET A 451 -35.97 3.88 12.40
N ALA A 452 -34.74 3.40 12.52
CA ALA A 452 -33.66 4.05 13.27
C ALA A 452 -32.60 4.61 12.31
N CYS A 453 -31.88 5.63 12.76
CA CYS A 453 -30.78 6.24 12.02
C CYS A 453 -29.54 6.38 12.90
N LEU A 454 -28.42 5.82 12.45
CA LEU A 454 -27.12 5.99 13.07
C LEU A 454 -26.35 7.09 12.33
N GLU A 455 -25.99 8.16 13.03
CA GLU A 455 -25.06 9.17 12.54
C GLU A 455 -23.63 8.84 12.98
N ILE A 456 -22.67 8.99 12.07
CA ILE A 456 -21.25 8.73 12.28
C ILE A 456 -20.47 10.00 11.90
N ASP A 457 -19.88 10.62 12.91
CA ASP A 457 -19.07 11.84 12.80
C ASP A 457 -17.57 11.49 12.75
N LEU A 458 -16.93 11.90 11.65
CA LEU A 458 -15.51 11.68 11.33
C LEU A 458 -14.69 12.99 11.40
N ALA A 459 -15.15 13.99 12.15
CA ALA A 459 -14.42 15.23 12.34
C ALA A 459 -13.03 14.99 12.95
N ASP A 460 -12.93 14.10 13.96
CA ASP A 460 -11.64 13.60 14.47
C ASP A 460 -11.34 12.20 13.92
N PRO A 461 -10.32 12.03 13.04
CA PRO A 461 -9.98 10.73 12.49
C PRO A 461 -9.45 9.73 13.52
N ASN A 462 -9.09 10.16 14.74
CA ASN A 462 -8.63 9.28 15.82
C ASN A 462 -9.76 8.84 16.75
N HIS A 463 -10.91 9.52 16.70
CA HIS A 463 -12.03 9.26 17.60
C HIS A 463 -13.35 9.53 16.90
N VAL A 464 -13.83 8.52 16.17
CA VAL A 464 -15.11 8.56 15.47
C VAL A 464 -16.23 8.58 16.49
N LYS A 465 -17.21 9.47 16.34
CA LYS A 465 -18.38 9.53 17.25
C LYS A 465 -19.61 8.99 16.55
N CYS A 466 -20.43 8.26 17.29
CA CYS A 466 -21.70 7.73 16.80
C CYS A 466 -22.86 8.29 17.63
N LYS A 467 -23.97 8.61 16.96
CA LYS A 467 -25.24 8.97 17.60
C LYS A 467 -26.38 8.14 17.01
N VAL A 468 -27.21 7.57 17.88
CA VAL A 468 -28.35 6.75 17.47
C VAL A 468 -29.62 7.56 17.64
N HIS A 469 -30.31 7.80 16.53
CA HIS A 469 -31.59 8.49 16.49
C HIS A 469 -32.71 7.48 16.28
N ILE A 470 -33.69 7.53 17.17
CA ILE A 470 -34.91 6.73 17.10
C ILE A 470 -36.14 7.64 17.20
N PRO A 471 -37.30 7.22 16.68
CA PRO A 471 -38.56 7.93 16.86
C PRO A 471 -38.91 8.13 18.34
N ALA A 472 -39.62 9.20 18.64
CA ALA A 472 -40.04 9.50 20.00
C ALA A 472 -41.05 8.46 20.51
N GLY A 473 -40.75 7.84 21.66
CA GLY A 473 -41.59 6.79 22.26
C GLY A 473 -41.08 5.37 22.04
N ASP A 474 -40.10 5.20 21.14
CA ASP A 474 -39.48 3.92 20.84
C ASP A 474 -38.45 3.51 21.91
N ALA A 475 -38.21 2.21 22.02
CA ALA A 475 -37.22 1.70 22.95
C ALA A 475 -35.80 2.01 22.44
N PRO A 476 -34.83 2.31 23.30
CA PRO A 476 -33.45 2.54 22.87
C PRO A 476 -32.84 1.25 22.28
N VAL A 477 -32.27 1.34 21.07
CA VAL A 477 -31.55 0.23 20.44
C VAL A 477 -30.21 -0.03 21.16
N CYS A 478 -29.44 1.04 21.41
CA CYS A 478 -28.22 1.03 22.21
C CYS A 478 -27.86 2.47 22.61
N THR A 479 -26.85 2.65 23.46
CA THR A 479 -26.36 3.99 23.81
C THR A 479 -25.34 4.51 22.79
N ASP A 480 -25.25 5.84 22.67
CA ASP A 480 -24.25 6.52 21.83
C ASP A 480 -22.81 6.10 22.20
N GLU A 481 -22.53 5.92 23.50
CA GLU A 481 -21.22 5.47 23.99
C GLU A 481 -20.90 4.05 23.54
N TYR A 482 -21.90 3.15 23.54
CA TYR A 482 -21.72 1.79 23.08
C TYR A 482 -21.42 1.76 21.57
N ALA A 483 -22.21 2.45 20.76
CA ALA A 483 -22.00 2.54 19.32
C ALA A 483 -20.63 3.15 18.98
N THR A 484 -20.28 4.24 19.66
CA THR A 484 -18.97 4.92 19.53
C THR A 484 -17.81 4.00 19.89
N MET A 485 -17.92 3.28 21.01
CA MET A 485 -16.89 2.32 21.44
C MET A 485 -16.70 1.19 20.42
N VAL A 486 -17.79 0.59 19.93
CA VAL A 486 -17.71 -0.49 18.93
C VAL A 486 -17.11 0.03 17.63
N MET A 487 -17.55 1.20 17.16
CA MET A 487 -17.04 1.80 15.92
C MET A 487 -15.53 2.04 15.98
N ASN A 488 -15.00 2.60 17.07
CA ASN A 488 -13.56 2.83 17.20
C ASN A 488 -12.74 1.53 17.33
N ARG A 489 -13.36 0.41 17.72
CA ARG A 489 -12.71 -0.90 17.79
C ARG A 489 -12.66 -1.65 16.47
N CYS A 490 -13.66 -1.48 15.60
CA CYS A 490 -13.77 -2.26 14.37
C CYS A 490 -13.55 -1.44 13.09
N LEU A 491 -13.89 -0.15 13.13
CA LEU A 491 -13.98 0.77 12.00
C LEU A 491 -14.68 0.13 10.78
N SER A 492 -15.82 -0.51 11.03
CA SER A 492 -16.58 -1.25 10.05
C SER A 492 -18.08 -1.12 10.29
N ILE A 493 -18.80 -0.58 9.30
CA ILE A 493 -20.25 -0.41 9.36
C ILE A 493 -20.94 -1.78 9.59
N PRO A 494 -20.61 -2.87 8.84
CA PRO A 494 -21.24 -4.17 9.09
C PRO A 494 -21.02 -4.75 10.48
N VAL A 495 -19.83 -4.61 11.03
CA VAL A 495 -19.53 -5.13 12.38
C VAL A 495 -20.28 -4.32 13.44
N LEU A 496 -20.38 -3.00 13.26
CA LEU A 496 -21.17 -2.15 14.15
C LEU A 496 -22.66 -2.50 14.11
N MET A 497 -23.25 -2.60 12.92
CA MET A 497 -24.69 -2.93 12.79
C MET A 497 -25.00 -4.30 13.41
N ARG A 498 -24.11 -5.28 13.25
CA ARG A 498 -24.22 -6.57 13.92
C ARG A 498 -24.20 -6.47 15.44
N ALA A 499 -23.32 -5.63 15.99
CA ALA A 499 -23.23 -5.43 17.43
C ALA A 499 -24.48 -4.73 17.98
N ILE A 500 -24.99 -3.72 17.26
CA ILE A 500 -26.24 -3.02 17.60
C ILE A 500 -27.42 -4.00 17.61
N ALA A 501 -27.57 -4.82 16.56
CA ALA A 501 -28.65 -5.82 16.46
C ALA A 501 -28.58 -6.94 17.53
N ARG A 502 -27.41 -7.17 18.14
CA ARG A 502 -27.25 -8.14 19.24
C ARG A 502 -27.45 -7.50 20.63
N HIS A 503 -27.42 -6.17 20.70
CA HIS A 503 -27.53 -5.43 21.96
C HIS A 503 -28.96 -4.98 22.26
N ALA A 504 -29.73 -4.70 21.20
CA ALA A 504 -31.18 -4.57 21.24
C ALA A 504 -31.84 -5.90 21.57
#